data_AF-A0A9E3U1K4-F1
#
_entry.id   AF-A0A9E3U1K4-F1
#
_cell.length_a   1.000
_cell.length_b   1.000
_cell.length_c   1.000
_cell.angle_alpha   90.00
_cell.angle_beta   90.00
_cell.angle_gamma   90.00
#
_symmetry.space_group_name_H-M   'P 1'
#
loop_
_entity.id
_entity.type
_entity.pdbx_description
1 polymer ?
#
loop_
_entity_poly.entity_id
_entity_poly.type
_entity_poly.pdbx_seq_one_letter_code
_entity_poly.pdbx_strand_id
1 'polypeptide(L)'
;MSSKRTVPIKTPRARSTAHMLGAAAAGLLLGVALVVGVAGAAKEAQEPTADSQDPRDKIEALTVTEKEELRRKTEQFERLSDEEKNRLRSLHDELTASPDHERLEHVMLHYNNWLATLSGQERADLLKLPAGERLEEIKRLTAQQRAQRFREAVGTPLEPADVRVILAWLDNYVEQHEAELLATISEPIRSRVQQVQSAEIRRKMLLMSLGRRTIGVDLPAPKDEDLRKLISGLSQKTQETLKLAPQREQKIKLLQEWVRAAVWSRGLPQVSDETLLRFYREHRQRFDRQRQEELDSLPPEMFYQEMRKYYLQSRMFGRPHRDGEGGGPPWLPDGKPPWGEGPPGGFPPPDGRDRRPGEHGGGDRPLGERGPGDRRGDGLGGRRFGNPPRDDAAPPTGPSDAPLEP
;
A
#
# COMPACT_ATOMS: atom_id res chain seq x y z
N MET A 1 -17.74 62.46 46.11
CA MET A 1 -16.29 62.30 45.85
C MET A 1 -16.07 60.86 45.40
N SER A 2 -15.93 60.62 44.10
CA SER A 2 -15.50 59.32 43.56
C SER A 2 -14.84 59.56 42.21
N SER A 3 -13.57 59.19 42.14
CA SER A 3 -12.59 59.60 41.12
C SER A 3 -12.65 58.66 39.91
N LYS A 4 -13.08 59.16 38.75
CA LYS A 4 -12.98 58.43 37.47
C LYS A 4 -11.56 58.57 36.92
N ARG A 5 -10.82 57.45 36.85
CA ARG A 5 -9.53 57.36 36.15
C ARG A 5 -9.78 57.24 34.65
N THR A 6 -9.34 58.24 33.90
CA THR A 6 -9.22 58.22 32.44
C THR A 6 -7.89 57.58 32.06
N VAL A 7 -7.92 56.57 31.18
CA VAL A 7 -6.74 55.93 30.59
C VAL A 7 -6.49 56.57 29.21
N PRO A 8 -5.26 57.00 28.86
CA PRO A 8 -4.98 57.56 27.55
C PRO A 8 -4.78 56.46 26.49
N ILE A 9 -5.52 56.58 25.39
CA ILE A 9 -5.41 55.75 24.19
C ILE A 9 -4.16 56.21 23.41
N LYS A 10 -3.17 55.32 23.25
CA LYS A 10 -2.03 55.52 22.34
C LYS A 10 -2.48 55.24 20.91
N THR A 11 -2.42 56.25 20.06
CA THR A 11 -2.51 56.12 18.59
C THR A 11 -1.19 55.58 18.02
N PRO A 12 -1.22 54.59 17.10
CA PRO A 12 -0.04 54.26 16.30
C PRO A 12 0.08 55.20 15.09
N ARG A 13 1.29 55.71 14.91
CA ARG A 13 1.73 56.57 13.80
C ARG A 13 1.58 55.86 12.46
N ALA A 14 1.02 56.60 11.49
CA ALA A 14 1.09 56.30 10.07
C ALA A 14 2.54 56.19 9.59
N ARG A 15 2.85 55.12 8.86
CA ARG A 15 3.95 55.08 7.90
C ARG A 15 3.36 54.82 6.53
N SER A 16 3.37 55.88 5.72
CA SER A 16 3.18 55.86 4.29
C SER A 16 4.49 55.45 3.63
N THR A 17 4.46 54.39 2.83
CA THR A 17 5.36 54.21 1.68
C THR A 17 4.54 53.60 0.57
N ALA A 18 4.37 54.39 -0.49
CA ALA A 18 3.80 54.02 -1.77
C ALA A 18 4.78 53.16 -2.60
N HIS A 19 4.20 52.55 -3.64
CA HIS A 19 4.80 51.83 -4.77
C HIS A 19 4.90 50.31 -4.64
N MET A 20 3.87 49.61 -5.13
CA MET A 20 4.01 48.78 -6.33
C MET A 20 2.66 48.68 -7.06
N LEU A 21 2.68 49.12 -8.31
CA LEU A 21 1.65 48.93 -9.32
C LEU A 21 1.63 47.48 -9.79
N GLY A 22 0.43 46.98 -10.11
CA GLY A 22 0.16 45.98 -11.15
C GLY A 22 0.47 44.53 -10.75
N ALA A 23 -0.38 43.54 -10.93
CA ALA A 23 -1.63 43.45 -11.67
C ALA A 23 -2.51 42.40 -10.98
N ALA A 24 -3.79 42.71 -10.83
CA ALA A 24 -4.81 41.72 -10.52
C ALA A 24 -5.00 40.84 -11.77
N ALA A 25 -4.31 39.71 -11.82
CA ALA A 25 -4.65 38.64 -12.75
C ALA A 25 -5.85 37.88 -12.15
N ALA A 26 -7.03 38.16 -12.70
CA ALA A 26 -8.23 37.40 -12.46
C ALA A 26 -7.95 35.90 -12.69
N GLY A 27 -8.27 35.09 -11.70
CA GLY A 27 -8.03 33.66 -11.68
C GLY A 27 -8.73 32.96 -12.85
N LEU A 28 -7.93 32.59 -13.84
CA LEU A 28 -8.33 31.65 -14.87
C LEU A 28 -8.04 30.25 -14.32
N LEU A 29 -9.02 29.72 -13.59
CA LEU A 29 -9.06 28.36 -13.08
C LEU A 29 -9.29 27.38 -14.24
N LEU A 30 -8.26 27.16 -15.04
CA LEU A 30 -8.19 26.00 -15.93
C LEU A 30 -7.31 24.97 -15.25
N GLY A 31 -7.97 23.97 -14.66
CA GLY A 31 -7.34 22.81 -14.06
C GLY A 31 -6.59 22.02 -15.12
N VAL A 32 -5.35 22.39 -15.38
CA VAL A 32 -4.37 21.45 -15.96
C VAL A 32 -4.10 20.45 -14.86
N ALA A 33 -4.89 19.38 -14.85
CA ALA A 33 -4.47 18.14 -14.22
C ALA A 33 -3.15 17.78 -14.89
N LEU A 34 -2.05 18.10 -14.23
CA LEU A 34 -0.73 17.58 -14.56
C LEU A 34 -0.92 16.07 -14.49
N VAL A 35 -1.11 15.41 -15.64
CA VAL A 35 -1.11 13.95 -15.73
C VAL A 35 0.35 13.56 -15.60
N VAL A 36 0.86 13.65 -14.38
CA VAL A 36 2.00 12.85 -13.97
C VAL A 36 1.46 11.43 -13.93
N GLY A 37 1.49 10.80 -15.11
CA GLY A 37 0.96 9.48 -15.31
C GLY A 37 1.54 8.55 -14.26
N VAL A 38 0.64 7.95 -13.49
CA VAL A 38 0.93 6.84 -12.59
C VAL A 38 1.57 5.73 -13.43
N ALA A 39 2.90 5.74 -13.53
CA ALA A 39 3.70 4.60 -13.95
C ALA A 39 3.62 3.55 -12.83
N GLY A 40 2.45 2.91 -12.75
CA GLY A 40 2.10 1.96 -11.71
C GLY A 40 1.55 0.68 -12.32
N ALA A 41 2.26 0.12 -13.30
CA ALA A 41 2.27 -1.29 -13.69
C ALA A 41 3.05 -1.47 -15.01
N ALA A 42 4.32 -1.06 -15.04
CA ALA A 42 5.29 -1.68 -15.93
C ALA A 42 6.09 -2.66 -15.07
N LYS A 43 6.02 -3.93 -15.42
CA LYS A 43 6.90 -5.00 -14.94
C LYS A 43 8.33 -4.52 -15.15
N GLU A 44 9.05 -4.24 -14.06
CA GLU A 44 10.52 -4.19 -13.95
C GLU A 44 11.26 -3.96 -15.29
N ALA A 45 10.96 -2.84 -15.95
CA ALA A 45 11.90 -2.25 -16.88
C ALA A 45 12.93 -1.63 -15.96
N GLN A 46 14.00 -2.40 -15.73
CA GLN A 46 15.27 -1.94 -15.22
C GLN A 46 15.45 -0.49 -15.69
N GLU A 47 15.37 0.47 -14.76
CA GLU A 47 15.69 1.86 -15.10
C GLU A 47 16.99 1.80 -15.89
N PRO A 48 17.03 2.30 -17.14
CA PRO A 48 18.24 2.26 -17.92
C PRO A 48 19.30 2.88 -17.03
N THR A 49 20.25 2.05 -16.61
CA THR A 49 21.32 2.42 -15.68
C THR A 49 21.85 3.76 -16.14
N ALA A 50 22.12 4.68 -15.21
CA ALA A 50 22.53 6.06 -15.45
C ALA A 50 23.75 6.26 -16.40
N ASP A 51 24.28 5.17 -16.92
CA ASP A 51 25.34 5.04 -17.92
C ASP A 51 24.86 5.20 -19.39
N SER A 52 23.57 5.06 -19.69
CA SER A 52 23.04 5.40 -21.03
C SER A 52 22.78 6.90 -21.12
N GLN A 53 23.81 7.66 -21.50
CA GLN A 53 23.75 9.12 -21.62
C GLN A 53 22.92 9.61 -22.83
N ASP A 54 22.60 8.74 -23.81
CA ASP A 54 21.78 9.14 -24.96
C ASP A 54 20.27 8.98 -24.66
N PRO A 55 19.46 10.06 -24.69
CA PRO A 55 18.00 9.98 -24.62
C PRO A 55 17.37 9.04 -25.66
N ARG A 56 18.03 8.82 -26.81
CA ARG A 56 17.57 7.91 -27.86
C ARG A 56 17.56 6.46 -27.40
N ASP A 57 18.62 6.01 -26.74
CA ASP A 57 18.72 4.64 -26.23
C ASP A 57 17.61 4.36 -25.21
N LYS A 58 17.30 5.36 -24.36
CA LYS A 58 16.19 5.27 -23.39
C LYS A 58 14.84 5.10 -24.09
N ILE A 59 14.59 5.87 -25.15
CA ILE A 59 13.34 5.76 -25.93
C ILE A 59 13.30 4.43 -26.69
N GLU A 60 14.41 3.96 -27.25
CA GLU A 60 14.48 2.69 -27.97
C GLU A 60 14.17 1.50 -27.07
N ALA A 61 14.65 1.54 -25.81
CA ALA A 61 14.39 0.53 -24.79
C ALA A 61 12.91 0.47 -24.31
N LEU A 62 12.11 1.51 -24.56
CA LEU A 62 10.68 1.50 -24.17
C LEU A 62 9.89 0.46 -24.97
N THR A 63 8.97 -0.21 -24.27
CA THR A 63 7.96 -1.08 -24.87
C THR A 63 7.03 -0.30 -25.80
N VAL A 64 6.30 -1.00 -26.67
CA VAL A 64 5.33 -0.38 -27.58
C VAL A 64 4.28 0.43 -26.80
N THR A 65 3.81 -0.09 -25.67
CA THR A 65 2.83 0.59 -24.80
C THR A 65 3.42 1.86 -24.19
N GLU A 66 4.65 1.81 -23.70
CA GLU A 66 5.33 2.97 -23.10
C GLU A 66 5.64 4.04 -24.16
N LYS A 67 6.03 3.64 -25.38
CA LYS A 67 6.21 4.57 -26.51
C LYS A 67 4.92 5.28 -26.87
N GLU A 68 3.80 4.56 -26.90
CA GLU A 68 2.49 5.15 -27.16
C GLU A 68 2.05 6.08 -26.02
N GLU A 69 2.29 5.71 -24.76
CA GLU A 69 2.04 6.59 -23.61
C GLU A 69 2.90 7.86 -23.67
N LEU A 70 4.20 7.72 -23.96
CA LEU A 70 5.13 8.84 -24.13
C LEU A 70 4.66 9.76 -25.25
N ARG A 71 4.30 9.20 -26.41
CA ARG A 71 3.74 9.95 -27.53
C ARG A 71 2.50 10.73 -27.12
N ARG A 72 1.54 10.09 -26.45
CA ARG A 72 0.33 10.77 -25.96
C ARG A 72 0.64 11.91 -24.99
N LYS A 73 1.62 11.74 -24.09
CA LYS A 73 2.08 12.79 -23.17
C LYS A 73 2.76 13.94 -23.91
N THR A 74 3.61 13.64 -24.90
CA THR A 74 4.22 14.65 -25.76
C THR A 74 3.17 15.44 -26.53
N GLU A 75 2.20 14.77 -27.16
CA GLU A 75 1.10 15.46 -27.85
C GLU A 75 0.27 16.34 -26.91
N GLN A 76 0.04 15.91 -25.66
CA GLN A 76 -0.63 16.73 -24.66
C GLN A 76 0.19 17.96 -24.26
N PHE A 77 1.49 17.79 -24.03
CA PHE A 77 2.40 18.89 -23.72
C PHE A 77 2.47 19.89 -24.88
N GLU A 78 2.54 19.40 -26.12
CA GLU A 78 2.60 20.26 -27.30
C GLU A 78 1.33 21.07 -27.56
N ARG A 79 0.18 20.61 -27.06
CA ARG A 79 -1.10 21.34 -27.11
C ARG A 79 -1.21 22.47 -26.07
N LEU A 80 -0.30 22.55 -25.10
CA LEU A 80 -0.27 23.65 -24.13
C LEU A 80 0.16 24.95 -24.80
N SER A 81 -0.20 26.10 -24.22
CA SER A 81 0.32 27.39 -24.67
C SER A 81 1.81 27.51 -24.34
N ASP A 82 2.53 28.39 -25.04
CA ASP A 82 3.97 28.57 -24.79
C ASP A 82 4.25 29.07 -23.38
N GLU A 83 3.35 29.88 -22.80
CA GLU A 83 3.44 30.32 -21.41
C GLU A 83 3.40 29.13 -20.44
N GLU A 84 2.46 28.20 -20.63
CA GLU A 84 2.32 27.04 -19.75
C GLU A 84 3.47 26.04 -19.96
N LYS A 85 3.92 25.83 -21.21
CA LYS A 85 5.13 25.03 -21.50
C LYS A 85 6.35 25.60 -20.77
N ASN A 86 6.56 26.91 -20.85
CA ASN A 86 7.69 27.58 -20.20
C ASN A 86 7.58 27.55 -18.67
N ARG A 87 6.37 27.69 -18.13
CA ARG A 87 6.10 27.54 -16.71
C ARG A 87 6.45 26.13 -16.21
N LEU A 88 6.06 25.08 -16.94
CA LEU A 88 6.37 23.69 -16.60
C LEU A 88 7.87 23.38 -16.69
N ARG A 89 8.57 23.90 -17.70
CA ARG A 89 10.03 23.78 -17.81
C ARG A 89 10.73 24.47 -16.63
N SER A 90 10.32 25.70 -16.32
CA SER A 90 10.88 26.44 -15.17
C SER A 90 10.65 25.71 -13.86
N LEU A 91 9.45 25.16 -13.63
CA LEU A 91 9.15 24.34 -12.46
C LEU A 91 10.04 23.09 -12.39
N HIS A 92 10.27 22.42 -13.52
CA HIS A 92 11.17 21.26 -13.59
C HIS A 92 12.60 21.66 -13.26
N ASP A 93 13.11 22.76 -13.84
CA ASP A 93 14.46 23.25 -13.58
C ASP A 93 14.64 23.65 -12.11
N GLU A 94 13.65 24.33 -11.51
CA GLU A 94 13.62 24.68 -10.09
C GLU A 94 13.61 23.44 -9.19
N LEU A 95 12.81 22.42 -9.54
CA LEU A 95 12.72 21.18 -8.78
C LEU A 95 14.03 20.40 -8.84
N THR A 96 14.62 20.27 -10.04
CA THR A 96 15.89 19.56 -10.26
C THR A 96 17.08 20.27 -9.61
N ALA A 97 17.08 21.61 -9.60
CA ALA A 97 18.13 22.40 -8.96
C ALA A 97 18.05 22.39 -7.42
N SER A 98 16.93 21.94 -6.84
CA SER A 98 16.74 21.89 -5.40
C SER A 98 17.65 20.84 -4.73
N PRO A 99 18.29 21.14 -3.59
CA PRO A 99 19.02 20.15 -2.80
C PRO A 99 18.16 18.95 -2.39
N ASP A 100 16.84 19.14 -2.27
CA ASP A 100 15.85 18.14 -1.86
C ASP A 100 15.03 17.57 -3.04
N HIS A 101 15.54 17.63 -4.28
CA HIS A 101 14.78 17.29 -5.49
C HIS A 101 14.12 15.90 -5.44
N GLU A 102 14.83 14.85 -5.03
CA GLU A 102 14.28 13.48 -4.92
C GLU A 102 13.05 13.43 -3.99
N ARG A 103 13.12 14.15 -2.87
CA ARG A 103 12.02 14.22 -1.89
C ARG A 103 10.84 15.00 -2.45
N LEU A 104 11.09 16.11 -3.15
CA LEU A 104 10.04 16.93 -3.75
C LEU A 104 9.33 16.19 -4.89
N GLU A 105 10.08 15.49 -5.72
CA GLU A 105 9.54 14.63 -6.78
C GLU A 105 8.63 13.54 -6.18
N HIS A 106 9.11 12.86 -5.15
CA HIS A 106 8.32 11.84 -4.44
C HIS A 106 7.02 12.42 -3.87
N VAL A 107 7.07 13.60 -3.23
CA VAL A 107 5.87 14.28 -2.70
C VAL A 107 4.91 14.65 -3.83
N MET A 108 5.41 15.15 -4.95
CA MET A 108 4.59 15.51 -6.12
C MET A 108 3.88 14.28 -6.69
N LEU A 109 4.59 13.17 -6.87
CA LEU A 109 4.04 11.90 -7.34
C LEU A 109 2.97 11.37 -6.38
N HIS A 110 3.25 11.37 -5.08
CA HIS A 110 2.28 10.93 -4.07
C HIS A 110 1.03 11.81 -4.03
N TYR A 111 1.20 13.13 -4.14
CA TYR A 111 0.09 14.06 -4.21
C TYR A 111 -0.75 13.83 -5.47
N ASN A 112 -0.13 13.63 -6.64
CA ASN A 112 -0.83 13.35 -7.88
C ASN A 112 -1.61 12.02 -7.82
N ASN A 113 -0.95 10.97 -7.36
CA ASN A 113 -1.56 9.65 -7.15
C ASN A 113 -2.76 9.74 -6.19
N TRP A 114 -2.64 10.52 -5.12
CA TRP A 114 -3.73 10.74 -4.18
C TRP A 114 -4.86 11.58 -4.81
N LEU A 115 -4.56 12.66 -5.55
CA LEU A 115 -5.57 13.44 -6.26
C LEU A 115 -6.39 12.60 -7.24
N ALA A 116 -5.77 11.58 -7.85
CA ALA A 116 -6.42 10.63 -8.74
C ALA A 116 -7.50 9.78 -8.03
N THR A 117 -7.48 9.71 -6.70
CA THR A 117 -8.47 8.99 -5.88
C THR A 117 -9.70 9.82 -5.53
N LEU A 118 -9.63 11.14 -5.71
CA LEU A 118 -10.75 12.05 -5.45
C LEU A 118 -11.71 12.08 -6.63
N SER A 119 -13.00 12.31 -6.35
CA SER A 119 -13.98 12.60 -7.38
C SER A 119 -13.63 13.88 -8.15
N GLY A 120 -14.16 14.03 -9.37
CA GLY A 120 -13.93 15.23 -10.18
C GLY A 120 -14.33 16.52 -9.46
N GLN A 121 -15.42 16.48 -8.69
CA GLN A 121 -15.91 17.62 -7.90
C GLN A 121 -14.97 17.94 -6.73
N GLU A 122 -14.60 16.96 -5.91
CA GLU A 122 -13.66 17.15 -4.79
C GLU A 122 -12.32 17.71 -5.28
N ARG A 123 -11.80 17.18 -6.40
CA ARG A 123 -10.56 17.68 -7.00
C ARG A 123 -10.70 19.13 -7.45
N ALA A 124 -11.80 19.48 -8.12
CA ALA A 124 -12.03 20.84 -8.58
C ALA A 124 -12.14 21.82 -7.41
N ASP A 125 -12.84 21.45 -6.34
CA ASP A 125 -13.00 22.30 -5.16
C ASP A 125 -11.68 22.46 -4.40
N LEU A 126 -10.90 21.39 -4.26
CA LEU A 126 -9.58 21.44 -3.64
C LEU A 126 -8.59 22.34 -4.40
N LEU A 127 -8.62 22.34 -5.73
CA LEU A 127 -7.74 23.17 -6.56
C LEU A 127 -8.08 24.66 -6.49
N LYS A 128 -9.34 25.02 -6.16
CA LYS A 128 -9.76 26.42 -5.97
C LYS A 128 -9.22 27.02 -4.66
N LEU A 129 -8.92 26.19 -3.66
CA LEU A 129 -8.45 26.67 -2.35
C LEU A 129 -7.03 27.26 -2.45
N PRO A 130 -6.72 28.32 -1.68
CA PRO A 130 -5.35 28.77 -1.44
C PRO A 130 -4.47 27.66 -0.85
N ALA A 131 -3.14 27.74 -1.03
CA ALA A 131 -2.22 26.67 -0.62
C ALA A 131 -2.35 26.25 0.86
N GLY A 132 -2.52 27.21 1.78
CA GLY A 132 -2.70 26.94 3.20
C GLY A 132 -4.01 26.21 3.52
N GLU A 133 -5.13 26.67 2.98
CA GLU A 133 -6.44 26.04 3.16
C GLU A 133 -6.51 24.67 2.48
N ARG A 134 -5.85 24.53 1.33
CA ARG A 134 -5.73 23.27 0.60
C ARG A 134 -5.06 22.19 1.46
N LEU A 135 -4.04 22.54 2.23
CA LEU A 135 -3.37 21.58 3.10
C LEU A 135 -4.30 21.05 4.20
N GLU A 136 -5.10 21.91 4.82
CA GLU A 136 -6.08 21.49 5.83
C GLU A 136 -7.17 20.61 5.21
N GLU A 137 -7.62 20.93 4.00
CA GLU A 137 -8.60 20.11 3.29
C GLU A 137 -8.02 18.74 2.87
N ILE A 138 -6.76 18.69 2.42
CA ILE A 138 -6.04 17.42 2.16
C ILE A 138 -6.02 16.55 3.42
N LYS A 139 -5.70 17.14 4.59
CA LYS A 139 -5.68 16.42 5.87
C LYS A 139 -7.08 15.87 6.20
N ARG A 140 -8.12 16.67 6.02
CA ARG A 140 -9.52 16.28 6.26
C ARG A 140 -9.94 15.11 5.36
N LEU A 141 -9.73 15.23 4.05
CA LEU A 141 -10.06 14.19 3.07
C LEU A 141 -9.27 12.90 3.33
N THR A 142 -7.97 13.00 3.61
CA THR A 142 -7.13 11.84 3.95
C THR A 142 -7.63 11.11 5.21
N ALA A 143 -8.05 11.86 6.24
CA ALA A 143 -8.62 11.29 7.46
C ALA A 143 -9.97 10.59 7.18
N GLN A 144 -10.83 11.19 6.35
CA GLN A 144 -12.10 10.62 5.93
C GLN A 144 -11.91 9.32 5.16
N GLN A 145 -11.00 9.30 4.17
CA GLN A 145 -10.67 8.10 3.39
C GLN A 145 -10.07 7.00 4.27
N ARG A 146 -9.23 7.35 5.27
CA ARG A 146 -8.71 6.38 6.25
C ARG A 146 -9.84 5.77 7.09
N ALA A 147 -10.76 6.59 7.58
CA ALA A 147 -11.91 6.12 8.36
C ALA A 147 -12.83 5.22 7.52
N GLN A 148 -13.04 5.54 6.24
CA GLN A 148 -13.81 4.72 5.33
C GLN A 148 -13.17 3.33 5.14
N ARG A 149 -11.86 3.28 4.84
CA ARG A 149 -11.13 2.00 4.70
C ARG A 149 -11.14 1.16 5.96
N PHE A 150 -11.07 1.81 7.12
CA PHE A 150 -11.20 1.12 8.39
C PHE A 150 -12.55 0.43 8.54
N ARG A 151 -13.66 1.12 8.23
CA ARG A 151 -15.01 0.52 8.26
C ARG A 151 -15.14 -0.64 7.28
N GLU A 152 -14.62 -0.48 6.07
CA GLU A 152 -14.60 -1.55 5.04
C GLU A 152 -13.85 -2.79 5.54
N ALA A 153 -12.79 -2.62 6.34
CA ALA A 153 -11.95 -3.72 6.83
C ALA A 153 -12.49 -4.41 8.10
N VAL A 154 -13.21 -3.69 8.97
CA VAL A 154 -13.70 -4.23 10.25
C VAL A 154 -14.86 -5.22 10.08
N GLY A 155 -15.61 -5.15 8.97
CA GLY A 155 -16.74 -6.05 8.68
C GLY A 155 -17.96 -5.89 9.61
N THR A 156 -17.77 -5.31 10.80
CA THR A 156 -18.83 -4.91 11.74
C THR A 156 -19.13 -3.41 11.63
N PRO A 157 -20.40 -3.00 11.75
CA PRO A 157 -20.78 -1.60 11.62
C PRO A 157 -20.34 -0.81 12.85
N LEU A 158 -19.20 -0.11 12.74
CA LEU A 158 -18.72 0.85 13.74
C LEU A 158 -19.20 2.27 13.41
N GLU A 159 -19.53 3.03 14.45
CA GLU A 159 -19.90 4.43 14.29
C GLU A 159 -18.68 5.27 13.88
N PRO A 160 -18.86 6.35 13.08
CA PRO A 160 -17.74 7.19 12.65
C PRO A 160 -16.92 7.79 13.82
N ALA A 161 -17.56 8.02 14.98
CA ALA A 161 -16.89 8.49 16.18
C ALA A 161 -15.95 7.43 16.76
N ASP A 162 -16.41 6.18 16.84
CA ASP A 162 -15.62 5.05 17.36
C ASP A 162 -14.39 4.76 16.53
N VAL A 163 -14.51 4.87 15.19
CA VAL A 163 -13.37 4.76 14.28
C VAL A 163 -12.27 5.74 14.66
N ARG A 164 -12.63 7.00 14.95
CA ARG A 164 -11.65 8.03 15.35
C ARG A 164 -11.02 7.71 16.70
N VAL A 165 -11.82 7.25 17.67
CA VAL A 165 -11.34 6.86 18.99
C VAL A 165 -10.37 5.69 18.90
N ILE A 166 -10.69 4.64 18.13
CA ILE A 166 -9.82 3.47 17.94
C ILE A 166 -8.51 3.87 17.26
N LEU A 167 -8.57 4.69 16.21
CA LEU A 167 -7.38 5.17 15.51
C LEU A 167 -6.48 6.01 16.42
N ALA A 168 -7.06 6.95 17.19
CA ALA A 168 -6.30 7.79 18.12
C ALA A 168 -5.72 6.97 19.28
N TRP A 169 -6.49 6.02 19.82
CA TRP A 169 -6.00 5.08 20.82
C TRP A 169 -4.82 4.26 20.31
N LEU A 170 -4.88 3.78 19.06
CA LEU A 170 -3.79 3.00 18.47
C LEU A 170 -2.50 3.81 18.33
N ASP A 171 -2.60 5.10 17.97
CA ASP A 171 -1.44 6.00 17.93
C ASP A 171 -0.77 6.12 19.31
N ASN A 172 -1.58 6.38 20.33
CA ASN A 172 -1.10 6.47 21.72
C ASN A 172 -0.55 5.14 22.23
N TYR A 173 -1.18 4.03 21.86
CA TYR A 173 -0.75 2.68 22.25
C TYR A 173 0.64 2.37 21.69
N VAL A 174 0.86 2.63 20.39
CA VAL A 174 2.18 2.40 19.77
C VAL A 174 3.25 3.31 20.37
N GLU A 175 2.90 4.54 20.74
CA GLU A 175 3.82 5.45 21.43
C GLU A 175 4.21 4.93 22.82
N GLN A 176 3.24 4.51 23.63
CA GLN A 176 3.48 4.06 25.00
C GLN A 176 4.21 2.72 25.07
N HIS A 177 3.94 1.84 24.10
CA HIS A 177 4.51 0.49 24.04
C HIS A 177 5.62 0.37 22.99
N GLU A 178 6.23 1.49 22.58
CA GLU A 178 7.24 1.52 21.51
C GLU A 178 8.38 0.51 21.75
N ALA A 179 8.93 0.48 22.96
CA ALA A 179 10.03 -0.43 23.31
C ALA A 179 9.62 -1.91 23.24
N GLU A 180 8.42 -2.25 23.71
CA GLU A 180 7.88 -3.61 23.64
C GLU A 180 7.67 -4.03 22.17
N LEU A 181 7.14 -3.12 21.33
CA LEU A 181 6.94 -3.36 19.90
C LEU A 181 8.26 -3.49 19.13
N LEU A 182 9.27 -2.69 19.46
CA LEU A 182 10.61 -2.83 18.90
C LEU A 182 11.20 -4.21 19.21
N ALA A 183 10.95 -4.74 20.40
CA ALA A 183 11.43 -6.06 20.79
C ALA A 183 10.79 -7.19 19.97
N THR A 184 9.54 -7.03 19.49
CA THR A 184 8.88 -8.06 18.68
C THR A 184 9.33 -8.05 17.22
N ILE A 185 9.78 -6.92 16.68
CA ILE A 185 10.21 -6.82 15.28
C ILE A 185 11.64 -7.33 15.05
N SER A 186 11.93 -7.80 13.83
CA SER A 186 13.24 -8.33 13.47
C SER A 186 14.30 -7.23 13.46
N GLU A 187 15.55 -7.59 13.77
CA GLU A 187 16.66 -6.63 13.90
C GLU A 187 16.83 -5.70 12.68
N PRO A 188 16.77 -6.18 11.42
CA PRO A 188 16.91 -5.29 10.26
C PRO A 188 15.83 -4.20 10.18
N ILE A 189 14.61 -4.49 10.65
CA ILE A 189 13.53 -3.50 10.70
C ILE A 189 13.73 -2.60 11.92
N ARG A 190 14.07 -3.18 13.08
CA ARG A 190 14.32 -2.47 14.33
C ARG A 190 15.37 -1.37 14.17
N SER A 191 16.54 -1.69 13.60
CA SER A 191 17.61 -0.70 13.43
C SER A 191 17.16 0.44 12.51
N ARG A 192 16.42 0.15 11.44
CA ARG A 192 15.85 1.18 10.53
C ARG A 192 14.87 2.09 11.25
N VAL A 193 13.96 1.51 12.05
CA VAL A 193 12.98 2.28 12.84
C VAL A 193 13.70 3.19 13.84
N GLN A 194 14.74 2.71 14.52
CA GLN A 194 15.52 3.49 15.49
C GLN A 194 16.34 4.62 14.88
N GLN A 195 16.75 4.50 13.61
CA GLN A 195 17.46 5.57 12.89
C GLN A 195 16.55 6.75 12.52
N VAL A 196 15.23 6.58 12.59
CA VAL A 196 14.26 7.64 12.28
C VAL A 196 14.12 8.59 13.47
N GLN A 197 14.60 9.82 13.28
CA GLN A 197 14.51 10.88 14.28
C GLN A 197 13.05 11.32 14.55
N SER A 198 12.22 11.38 13.50
CA SER A 198 10.82 11.76 13.64
C SER A 198 9.99 10.66 14.32
N ALA A 199 9.47 10.96 15.52
CA ALA A 199 8.61 10.05 16.27
C ALA A 199 7.36 9.62 15.48
N GLU A 200 6.79 10.52 14.69
CA GLU A 200 5.62 10.22 13.85
C GLU A 200 5.96 9.18 12.77
N ILE A 201 7.05 9.38 12.03
CA ILE A 201 7.49 8.45 10.98
C ILE A 201 7.84 7.10 11.62
N ARG A 202 8.51 7.12 12.78
CA ARG A 202 8.89 5.93 13.52
C ARG A 202 7.66 5.10 13.94
N ARG A 203 6.63 5.73 14.51
CA ARG A 203 5.33 5.09 14.82
C ARG A 203 4.66 4.51 13.58
N LYS A 204 4.66 5.25 12.47
CA LYS A 204 4.12 4.76 11.19
C LYS A 204 4.87 3.52 10.72
N MET A 205 6.20 3.51 10.78
CA MET A 205 7.00 2.34 10.42
C MET A 205 6.73 1.14 11.32
N LEU A 206 6.58 1.34 12.63
CA LEU A 206 6.18 0.30 13.57
C LEU A 206 4.83 -0.31 13.17
N LEU A 207 3.81 0.51 12.95
CA LEU A 207 2.49 0.06 12.50
C LEU A 207 2.58 -0.73 11.18
N MET A 208 3.35 -0.24 10.21
CA MET A 208 3.55 -0.94 8.94
C MET A 208 4.25 -2.30 9.13
N SER A 209 5.23 -2.39 10.01
CA SER A 209 5.94 -3.64 10.30
C SER A 209 5.03 -4.68 10.97
N LEU A 210 4.12 -4.24 11.84
CA LEU A 210 3.09 -5.08 12.45
C LEU A 210 2.07 -5.55 11.43
N GLY A 211 1.68 -4.67 10.49
CA GLY A 211 0.74 -4.99 9.42
C GLY A 211 1.26 -6.01 8.41
N ARG A 212 2.57 -6.09 8.18
CA ARG A 212 3.21 -7.03 7.24
C ARG A 212 3.30 -8.47 7.77
N ARG A 213 3.16 -8.69 9.08
CA ARG A 213 3.07 -10.02 9.68
C ARG A 213 1.63 -10.53 9.56
N THR A 214 1.17 -10.68 8.32
CA THR A 214 -0.20 -11.10 8.01
C THR A 214 -0.37 -12.61 8.23
N ILE A 215 -0.58 -12.99 9.49
CA ILE A 215 -1.55 -13.95 10.07
C ILE A 215 -1.19 -13.94 11.58
N GLY A 216 -1.83 -13.05 12.34
CA GLY A 216 -1.46 -12.78 13.73
C GLY A 216 -0.62 -11.51 13.85
N VAL A 217 -1.29 -10.39 14.05
CA VAL A 217 -0.59 -9.21 14.54
C VAL A 217 -0.22 -9.53 15.98
N ASP A 218 1.03 -9.91 16.23
CA ASP A 218 1.59 -10.06 17.58
C ASP A 218 1.85 -8.67 18.18
N LEU A 219 0.77 -7.88 18.26
CA LEU A 219 0.73 -6.78 19.19
C LEU A 219 0.78 -7.40 20.59
N PRO A 220 1.63 -6.89 21.49
CA PRO A 220 1.52 -7.23 22.90
C PRO A 220 0.05 -7.04 23.29
N ALA A 221 -0.52 -8.02 23.98
CA ALA A 221 -1.91 -7.96 24.37
C ALA A 221 -2.12 -6.69 25.23
N PRO A 222 -3.06 -5.80 24.87
CA PRO A 222 -3.27 -4.58 25.64
C PRO A 222 -3.57 -4.91 27.10
N LYS A 223 -2.99 -4.13 28.02
CA LYS A 223 -3.23 -4.32 29.46
C LYS A 223 -4.68 -3.94 29.78
N ASP A 224 -5.21 -4.41 30.91
CA ASP A 224 -6.61 -4.11 31.31
C ASP A 224 -6.88 -2.60 31.44
N GLU A 225 -5.85 -1.83 31.76
CA GLU A 225 -5.93 -0.37 31.77
C GLU A 225 -6.11 0.22 30.36
N ASP A 226 -5.34 -0.26 29.38
CA ASP A 226 -5.42 0.19 27.98
C ASP A 226 -6.80 -0.13 27.39
N LEU A 227 -7.31 -1.32 27.72
CA LEU A 227 -8.65 -1.77 27.33
C LEU A 227 -9.73 -0.88 27.94
N ARG A 228 -9.65 -0.59 29.25
CA ARG A 228 -10.63 0.29 29.91
C ARG A 228 -10.61 1.70 29.31
N LYS A 229 -9.44 2.25 29.04
CA LYS A 229 -9.29 3.56 28.37
C LYS A 229 -9.95 3.56 27.00
N LEU A 230 -9.67 2.55 26.17
CA LEU A 230 -10.31 2.42 24.86
C LEU A 230 -11.83 2.32 24.98
N ILE A 231 -12.34 1.37 25.77
CA ILE A 231 -13.77 1.09 25.91
C ILE A 231 -14.53 2.33 26.41
N SER A 232 -13.95 3.08 27.35
CA SER A 232 -14.57 4.29 27.89
C SER A 232 -14.75 5.41 26.87
N GLY A 233 -13.96 5.43 25.80
CA GLY A 233 -14.07 6.41 24.73
C GLY A 233 -15.05 6.00 23.61
N LEU A 234 -15.50 4.74 23.58
CA LEU A 234 -16.41 4.24 22.53
C LEU A 234 -17.86 4.65 22.83
N SER A 235 -18.68 4.71 21.78
CA SER A 235 -20.13 4.89 21.84
C SER A 235 -20.79 3.80 22.68
N GLN A 236 -21.97 4.12 23.25
CA GLN A 236 -22.74 3.17 24.03
C GLN A 236 -23.06 1.89 23.25
N LYS A 237 -23.40 2.03 21.95
CA LYS A 237 -23.71 0.91 21.06
C LYS A 237 -22.53 -0.05 20.90
N THR A 238 -21.33 0.49 20.71
CA THR A 238 -20.10 -0.31 20.57
C THR A 238 -19.68 -0.92 21.91
N GLN A 239 -19.86 -0.19 23.01
CA GLN A 239 -19.67 -0.73 24.36
C GLN A 239 -20.61 -1.90 24.65
N GLU A 240 -21.89 -1.83 24.23
CA GLU A 240 -22.85 -2.93 24.36
C GLU A 240 -22.46 -4.14 23.52
N THR A 241 -22.00 -3.92 22.28
CA THR A 241 -21.45 -5.00 21.44
C THR A 241 -20.27 -5.71 22.13
N LEU A 242 -19.40 -4.95 22.80
CA LEU A 242 -18.30 -5.51 23.59
C LEU A 242 -18.77 -6.21 24.88
N LYS A 243 -19.91 -5.83 25.47
CA LYS A 243 -20.50 -6.52 26.62
C LYS A 243 -21.08 -7.88 26.24
N LEU A 244 -21.60 -8.01 25.01
CA LEU A 244 -22.12 -9.28 24.47
C LEU A 244 -21.04 -10.35 24.26
N ALA A 245 -19.76 -9.99 24.29
CA ALA A 245 -18.64 -10.93 24.37
C ALA A 245 -18.30 -11.19 25.86
N PRO A 246 -18.87 -12.21 26.51
CA PRO A 246 -18.77 -12.39 27.96
C PRO A 246 -17.34 -12.69 28.44
N GLN A 247 -16.54 -13.34 27.59
CA GLN A 247 -15.18 -13.74 27.94
C GLN A 247 -14.15 -12.66 27.56
N ARG A 248 -13.19 -12.41 28.46
CA ARG A 248 -12.06 -11.49 28.22
C ARG A 248 -11.35 -11.77 26.89
N GLU A 249 -11.14 -13.04 26.58
CA GLU A 249 -10.48 -13.49 25.35
C GLU A 249 -11.24 -13.09 24.09
N GLN A 250 -12.58 -13.14 24.12
CA GLN A 250 -13.42 -12.75 22.98
C GLN A 250 -13.36 -11.23 22.76
N LYS A 251 -13.36 -10.44 23.85
CA LYS A 251 -13.17 -8.99 23.76
C LYS A 251 -11.80 -8.64 23.17
N ILE A 252 -10.74 -9.31 23.64
CA ILE A 252 -9.39 -9.11 23.11
C ILE A 252 -9.33 -9.48 21.62
N LYS A 253 -9.94 -10.60 21.20
CA LYS A 253 -9.98 -10.99 19.79
C LYS A 253 -10.69 -9.95 18.92
N LEU A 254 -11.86 -9.47 19.35
CA LEU A 254 -12.60 -8.44 18.61
C LEU A 254 -11.80 -7.13 18.52
N LEU A 255 -11.13 -6.73 19.60
CA LEU A 255 -10.26 -5.56 19.59
C LEU A 255 -9.03 -5.77 18.71
N GLN A 256 -8.43 -6.95 18.71
CA GLN A 256 -7.33 -7.29 17.80
C GLN A 256 -7.77 -7.23 16.33
N GLU A 257 -9.00 -7.64 16.01
CA GLU A 257 -9.57 -7.48 14.67
C GLU A 257 -9.72 -6.01 14.28
N TRP A 258 -10.24 -5.18 15.18
CA TRP A 258 -10.32 -3.73 14.95
C TRP A 258 -8.94 -3.12 14.80
N VAL A 259 -7.98 -3.46 15.66
CA VAL A 259 -6.62 -2.92 15.55
C VAL A 259 -5.95 -3.37 14.26
N ARG A 260 -6.13 -4.63 13.85
CA ARG A 260 -5.64 -5.12 12.55
C ARG A 260 -6.24 -4.30 11.41
N ALA A 261 -7.55 -4.08 11.42
CA ALA A 261 -8.23 -3.24 10.44
C ALA A 261 -7.72 -1.78 10.47
N ALA A 262 -7.41 -1.23 11.65
CA ALA A 262 -6.81 0.10 11.81
C ALA A 262 -5.42 0.18 11.18
N VAL A 263 -4.56 -0.78 11.49
CA VAL A 263 -3.21 -0.89 10.91
C VAL A 263 -3.32 -1.01 9.38
N TRP A 264 -4.20 -1.89 8.88
CA TRP A 264 -4.42 -2.09 7.44
C TRP A 264 -4.94 -0.82 6.75
N SER A 265 -5.91 -0.13 7.35
CA SER A 265 -6.48 1.11 6.78
C SER A 265 -5.45 2.24 6.61
N ARG A 266 -4.32 2.16 7.32
CA ARG A 266 -3.20 3.13 7.24
C ARG A 266 -2.17 2.74 6.21
N GLY A 267 -1.87 1.45 6.10
CA GLY A 267 -0.79 0.95 5.26
C GLY A 267 -1.17 0.66 3.82
N LEU A 268 -2.45 0.41 3.56
CA LEU A 268 -2.90 0.08 2.22
C LEU A 268 -2.89 1.32 1.32
N PRO A 269 -2.39 1.21 0.08
CA PRO A 269 -2.49 2.31 -0.88
C PRO A 269 -3.95 2.63 -1.13
N GLN A 270 -4.23 3.90 -1.45
CA GLN A 270 -5.51 4.23 -2.05
C GLN A 270 -5.45 3.85 -3.52
N VAL A 271 -6.52 3.23 -3.99
CA VAL A 271 -6.59 2.67 -5.34
C VAL A 271 -7.76 3.36 -6.00
N SER A 272 -7.49 4.09 -7.08
CA SER A 272 -8.55 4.74 -7.85
C SER A 272 -9.43 3.70 -8.54
N ASP A 273 -10.67 4.07 -8.83
CA ASP A 273 -11.63 3.23 -9.55
C ASP A 273 -11.09 2.80 -10.92
N GLU A 274 -10.37 3.68 -11.62
CA GLU A 274 -9.68 3.35 -12.87
C GLU A 274 -8.61 2.27 -12.67
N THR A 275 -7.88 2.31 -11.55
CA THR A 275 -6.88 1.29 -11.21
C THR A 275 -7.56 -0.03 -10.87
N LEU A 276 -8.70 0.00 -10.17
CA LEU A 276 -9.49 -1.19 -9.88
C LEU A 276 -10.09 -1.81 -11.16
N LEU A 277 -10.61 -1.00 -12.08
CA LEU A 277 -11.09 -1.46 -13.39
C LEU A 277 -9.97 -2.03 -14.26
N ARG A 278 -8.81 -1.38 -14.26
CA ARG A 278 -7.62 -1.87 -14.96
C ARG A 278 -7.21 -3.23 -14.39
N PHE A 279 -7.08 -3.31 -13.07
CA PHE A 279 -6.79 -4.56 -12.36
C PHE A 279 -7.79 -5.66 -12.71
N TYR A 280 -9.10 -5.37 -12.69
CA TYR A 280 -10.14 -6.32 -13.08
C TYR A 280 -9.96 -6.80 -14.52
N ARG A 281 -9.74 -5.90 -15.49
CA ARG A 281 -9.54 -6.27 -16.90
C ARG A 281 -8.32 -7.16 -17.10
N GLU A 282 -7.19 -6.80 -16.48
CA GLU A 282 -5.94 -7.55 -16.59
C GLU A 282 -6.01 -8.92 -15.91
N HIS A 283 -6.76 -9.02 -14.81
CA HIS A 283 -6.84 -10.24 -13.99
C HIS A 283 -8.16 -10.98 -14.17
N ARG A 284 -9.00 -10.59 -15.14
CA ARG A 284 -10.36 -11.16 -15.33
C ARG A 284 -10.32 -12.68 -15.42
N GLN A 285 -9.35 -13.19 -16.18
CA GLN A 285 -9.14 -14.62 -16.41
C GLN A 285 -8.78 -15.42 -15.15
N ARG A 286 -8.34 -14.77 -14.07
CA ARG A 286 -8.03 -15.42 -12.79
C ARG A 286 -9.25 -15.66 -11.92
N PHE A 287 -10.36 -14.96 -12.19
CA PHE A 287 -11.63 -15.22 -11.54
C PHE A 287 -12.32 -16.38 -12.26
N ASP A 288 -12.92 -17.31 -11.52
CA ASP A 288 -13.79 -18.31 -12.12
C ASP A 288 -15.01 -17.64 -12.80
N ARG A 289 -15.66 -18.37 -13.70
CA ARG A 289 -16.77 -17.83 -14.50
C ARG A 289 -17.93 -17.32 -13.63
N GLN A 290 -18.26 -18.04 -12.56
CA GLN A 290 -19.34 -17.66 -11.65
C GLN A 290 -19.03 -16.35 -10.95
N ARG A 291 -17.80 -16.16 -10.48
CA ARG A 291 -17.37 -14.93 -9.83
C ARG A 291 -17.28 -13.76 -10.81
N GLN A 292 -16.89 -14.00 -12.06
CA GLN A 292 -16.96 -12.96 -13.10
C GLN A 292 -18.40 -12.50 -13.32
N GLU A 293 -19.34 -13.43 -13.49
CA GLU A 293 -20.77 -13.13 -13.67
C GLU A 293 -21.34 -12.40 -12.45
N GLU A 294 -20.95 -12.80 -11.23
CA GLU A 294 -21.34 -12.09 -10.01
C GLU A 294 -20.82 -10.65 -10.00
N LEU A 295 -19.51 -10.44 -10.22
CA LEU A 295 -18.90 -9.11 -10.23
C LEU A 295 -19.50 -8.21 -11.32
N ASP A 296 -19.74 -8.75 -12.52
CA ASP A 296 -20.35 -8.01 -13.63
C ASP A 296 -21.83 -7.66 -13.37
N SER A 297 -22.50 -8.41 -12.47
CA SER A 297 -23.89 -8.14 -12.07
C SER A 297 -24.03 -7.16 -10.90
N LEU A 298 -22.94 -6.88 -10.18
CA LEU A 298 -22.98 -5.97 -9.04
C LEU A 298 -23.26 -4.53 -9.48
N PRO A 299 -24.03 -3.77 -8.68
CA PRO A 299 -24.07 -2.32 -8.83
C PRO A 299 -22.65 -1.72 -8.75
N PRO A 300 -22.36 -0.61 -9.46
CA PRO A 300 -21.00 -0.06 -9.54
C PRO A 300 -20.30 0.13 -8.19
N GLU A 301 -21.02 0.64 -7.19
CA GLU A 301 -20.49 0.83 -5.83
C GLU A 301 -20.02 -0.50 -5.20
N MET A 302 -20.84 -1.55 -5.30
CA MET A 302 -20.51 -2.86 -4.75
C MET A 302 -19.37 -3.52 -5.54
N PHE A 303 -19.34 -3.34 -6.86
CA PHE A 303 -18.23 -3.80 -7.70
C PHE A 303 -16.90 -3.22 -7.23
N TYR A 304 -16.80 -1.90 -7.02
CA TYR A 304 -15.55 -1.26 -6.57
C TYR A 304 -15.14 -1.68 -5.16
N GLN A 305 -16.11 -1.86 -4.24
CA GLN A 305 -15.83 -2.36 -2.91
C GLN A 305 -15.24 -3.79 -2.95
N GLU A 306 -15.84 -4.69 -3.72
CA GLU A 306 -15.33 -6.05 -3.91
C GLU A 306 -13.97 -6.07 -4.62
N MET A 307 -13.80 -5.28 -5.68
CA MET A 307 -12.53 -5.15 -6.39
C MET A 307 -11.42 -4.59 -5.51
N ARG A 308 -11.74 -3.64 -4.64
CA ARG A 308 -10.78 -3.14 -3.66
C ARG A 308 -10.35 -4.24 -2.69
N LYS A 309 -11.29 -5.04 -2.16
CA LYS A 309 -10.93 -6.20 -1.32
C LYS A 309 -9.99 -7.16 -2.04
N TYR A 310 -10.29 -7.53 -3.29
CA TYR A 310 -9.43 -8.41 -4.09
C TYR A 310 -8.08 -7.81 -4.45
N TYR A 311 -8.05 -6.54 -4.85
CA TYR A 311 -6.81 -5.83 -5.15
C TYR A 311 -5.89 -5.84 -3.92
N LEU A 312 -6.45 -5.53 -2.75
CA LEU A 312 -5.71 -5.51 -1.50
C LEU A 312 -5.31 -6.91 -1.04
N GLN A 313 -6.18 -7.90 -1.21
CA GLN A 313 -5.88 -9.30 -0.89
C GLN A 313 -4.78 -9.86 -1.80
N SER A 314 -4.82 -9.57 -3.10
CA SER A 314 -3.80 -10.02 -4.05
C SER A 314 -2.46 -9.33 -3.81
N ARG A 315 -2.48 -8.05 -3.41
CA ARG A 315 -1.28 -7.31 -2.96
C ARG A 315 -0.72 -7.88 -1.66
N MET A 316 -1.55 -8.18 -0.66
CA MET A 316 -1.09 -8.61 0.68
C MET A 316 -0.74 -10.10 0.76
N PHE A 317 -1.57 -10.96 0.17
CA PHE A 317 -1.48 -12.41 0.25
C PHE A 317 -1.08 -13.06 -1.07
N GLY A 318 -0.69 -12.25 -2.06
CA GLY A 318 0.01 -12.74 -3.22
C GLY A 318 1.24 -13.50 -2.76
N ARG A 319 1.08 -14.83 -2.64
CA ARG A 319 2.20 -15.75 -2.48
C ARG A 319 3.21 -15.37 -3.57
N PRO A 320 4.52 -15.30 -3.28
CA PRO A 320 5.51 -15.29 -4.34
C PRO A 320 5.13 -16.44 -5.28
N HIS A 321 4.88 -16.11 -6.54
CA HIS A 321 4.43 -17.08 -7.52
C HIS A 321 5.33 -18.31 -7.42
N ARG A 322 4.71 -19.48 -7.31
CA ARG A 322 5.39 -20.78 -7.36
C ARG A 322 5.91 -21.12 -8.76
N ASP A 323 5.89 -20.14 -9.67
CA ASP A 323 6.41 -20.23 -11.03
C ASP A 323 7.49 -19.15 -11.22
N GLY A 324 8.65 -19.33 -10.58
CA GLY A 324 9.96 -18.88 -11.07
C GLY A 324 10.26 -17.38 -11.31
N GLU A 325 9.32 -16.44 -11.19
CA GLU A 325 9.59 -15.00 -11.40
C GLU A 325 9.39 -14.23 -10.08
N GLY A 326 10.52 -13.91 -9.42
CA GLY A 326 10.61 -13.31 -8.08
C GLY A 326 10.22 -11.83 -7.99
N GLY A 327 8.97 -11.48 -8.28
CA GLY A 327 8.44 -10.13 -8.04
C GLY A 327 7.97 -9.95 -6.59
N GLY A 328 8.72 -9.20 -5.78
CA GLY A 328 8.29 -8.78 -4.44
C GLY A 328 7.08 -7.83 -4.45
N PRO A 329 6.46 -7.55 -3.29
CA PRO A 329 5.28 -6.70 -3.23
C PRO A 329 5.57 -5.25 -3.70
N PRO A 330 4.71 -4.63 -4.54
CA PRO A 330 5.06 -3.44 -5.35
C PRO A 330 4.90 -2.11 -4.60
N TRP A 331 5.21 -2.09 -3.29
CA TRP A 331 5.26 -0.87 -2.46
C TRP A 331 6.57 -0.76 -1.69
N LEU A 332 7.54 -1.64 -1.94
CA LEU A 332 8.94 -1.31 -1.75
C LEU A 332 9.41 -0.51 -2.98
N PRO A 333 10.06 0.66 -2.80
CA PRO A 333 10.86 1.25 -3.86
C PRO A 333 11.94 0.24 -4.24
N ASP A 334 12.02 -0.06 -5.53
CA ASP A 334 12.98 -0.95 -6.19
C ASP A 334 13.07 -2.39 -5.70
N GLY A 335 12.72 -3.31 -6.60
CA GLY A 335 12.79 -4.77 -6.46
C GLY A 335 14.20 -5.36 -6.32
N LYS A 336 15.17 -4.62 -5.77
CA LYS A 336 16.45 -5.16 -5.32
C LYS A 336 16.53 -5.08 -3.79
N PRO A 337 16.68 -6.21 -3.07
CA PRO A 337 17.33 -6.13 -1.78
C PRO A 337 18.71 -5.46 -2.02
N PRO A 338 19.14 -4.47 -1.22
CA PRO A 338 20.48 -3.87 -1.34
C PRO A 338 21.61 -4.85 -0.97
N TRP A 339 21.33 -6.15 -0.86
CA TRP A 339 22.29 -7.18 -0.54
C TRP A 339 22.89 -7.73 -1.83
N GLY A 340 23.83 -6.97 -2.38
CA GLY A 340 24.92 -7.55 -3.14
C GLY A 340 25.77 -8.40 -2.19
N GLU A 341 25.34 -9.62 -1.92
CA GLU A 341 26.24 -10.68 -1.46
C GLU A 341 26.63 -11.48 -2.71
N GLY A 342 27.73 -11.06 -3.32
CA GLY A 342 28.49 -11.94 -4.20
C GLY A 342 28.85 -13.23 -3.45
N PRO A 343 29.14 -14.33 -4.17
CA PRO A 343 29.53 -15.58 -3.55
C PRO A 343 30.73 -15.36 -2.61
N PRO A 344 30.74 -15.97 -1.41
CA PRO A 344 31.82 -15.79 -0.46
C PRO A 344 33.11 -16.36 -1.03
N GLY A 345 34.14 -15.51 -1.06
CA GLY A 345 35.54 -15.90 -0.89
C GLY A 345 36.01 -17.10 -1.69
N GLY A 346 36.37 -16.86 -2.96
CA GLY A 346 37.42 -17.65 -3.59
C GLY A 346 38.69 -17.55 -2.74
N PHE A 347 39.11 -18.67 -2.18
CA PHE A 347 40.45 -18.83 -1.61
C PHE A 347 41.50 -18.38 -2.64
N PRO A 348 42.50 -17.56 -2.26
CA PRO A 348 43.67 -17.40 -3.10
C PRO A 348 44.41 -18.75 -3.14
N PRO A 349 44.86 -19.24 -4.31
CA PRO A 349 45.79 -20.36 -4.33
C PRO A 349 47.10 -19.92 -3.65
N PRO A 350 47.70 -20.76 -2.80
CA PRO A 350 49.03 -20.48 -2.28
C PRO A 350 50.03 -20.44 -3.44
N ASP A 351 50.90 -19.43 -3.37
CA ASP A 351 52.06 -19.28 -4.23
C ASP A 351 52.89 -20.56 -4.33
N GLY A 352 53.43 -20.74 -5.53
CA GLY A 352 54.07 -21.94 -5.99
C GLY A 352 55.27 -22.40 -5.17
N ARG A 353 55.51 -23.70 -5.31
CA ARG A 353 56.86 -24.25 -5.50
C ARG A 353 56.77 -25.60 -6.21
N ASP A 354 57.73 -25.75 -7.12
CA ASP A 354 58.28 -26.99 -7.67
C ASP A 354 57.52 -27.70 -8.80
N ARG A 355 57.80 -27.20 -10.02
CA ARG A 355 57.87 -28.01 -11.23
C ARG A 355 58.85 -29.18 -11.03
N ARG A 356 58.43 -30.40 -11.41
CA ARG A 356 59.32 -31.42 -11.98
C ARG A 356 58.77 -31.90 -13.33
N PRO A 357 59.60 -31.97 -14.38
CA PRO A 357 59.19 -32.44 -15.70
C PRO A 357 59.55 -33.91 -15.94
N GLY A 358 58.77 -34.55 -16.81
CA GLY A 358 58.93 -35.91 -17.31
C GLY A 358 57.76 -36.79 -16.86
N GLU A 359 57.27 -37.79 -17.58
CA GLU A 359 57.46 -38.36 -18.91
C GLU A 359 56.49 -39.57 -18.91
N HIS A 360 56.13 -40.12 -20.07
CA HIS A 360 55.27 -41.31 -20.26
C HIS A 360 53.77 -41.03 -20.13
N GLY A 361 52.89 -41.50 -21.00
CA GLY A 361 52.94 -42.55 -22.03
C GLY A 361 51.49 -43.00 -22.16
N GLY A 362 50.88 -42.92 -23.34
CA GLY A 362 50.58 -44.12 -24.13
C GLY A 362 49.51 -45.00 -23.49
N GLY A 363 48.32 -45.10 -24.08
CA GLY A 363 47.30 -46.04 -23.58
C GLY A 363 45.93 -45.96 -24.23
N ASP A 364 45.88 -46.43 -25.46
CA ASP A 364 44.75 -47.02 -26.20
C ASP A 364 43.47 -47.50 -25.45
N ARG A 365 42.32 -47.22 -26.14
CA ARG A 365 41.14 -48.10 -26.38
C ARG A 365 40.07 -48.31 -25.27
N PRO A 366 38.87 -48.83 -25.61
CA PRO A 366 38.00 -48.52 -26.76
C PRO A 366 36.49 -48.44 -26.40
N LEU A 367 35.71 -48.05 -27.41
CA LEU A 367 34.26 -48.27 -27.56
C LEU A 367 33.87 -49.74 -27.33
N GLY A 368 32.73 -49.95 -26.67
CA GLY A 368 32.08 -51.25 -26.54
C GLY A 368 30.57 -51.10 -26.32
N GLU A 369 29.81 -51.40 -27.37
CA GLU A 369 28.38 -51.70 -27.34
C GLU A 369 28.04 -52.80 -26.33
N ARG A 370 26.91 -52.69 -25.64
CA ARG A 370 26.12 -53.84 -25.19
C ARG A 370 24.65 -53.45 -25.07
N GLY A 371 23.82 -54.24 -25.77
CA GLY A 371 22.40 -54.04 -25.99
C GLY A 371 21.47 -54.39 -24.82
N PRO A 372 20.18 -54.62 -25.14
CA PRO A 372 19.06 -54.44 -24.22
C PRO A 372 18.76 -55.71 -23.41
N GLY A 373 18.24 -55.52 -22.19
CA GLY A 373 17.84 -56.62 -21.33
C GLY A 373 16.72 -56.22 -20.39
N ASP A 374 15.55 -56.81 -20.64
CA ASP A 374 14.36 -56.86 -19.80
C ASP A 374 14.65 -57.07 -18.32
N ARG A 375 13.98 -56.31 -17.45
CA ARG A 375 13.48 -56.83 -16.17
C ARG A 375 12.12 -56.26 -15.82
N ARG A 376 11.13 -57.15 -15.91
CA ARG A 376 9.90 -57.15 -15.12
C ARG A 376 10.24 -57.05 -13.64
N GLY A 377 9.43 -56.29 -12.90
CA GLY A 377 9.53 -56.17 -11.46
C GLY A 377 8.21 -55.66 -10.90
N ASP A 378 7.31 -56.61 -10.66
CA ASP A 378 6.07 -56.43 -9.92
C ASP A 378 6.36 -55.84 -8.53
N GLY A 379 5.57 -54.85 -8.13
CA GLY A 379 5.75 -54.13 -6.87
C GLY A 379 4.45 -53.50 -6.39
N LEU A 380 3.57 -54.36 -5.89
CA LEU A 380 2.35 -54.05 -5.15
C LEU A 380 2.61 -53.09 -3.97
N GLY A 381 1.76 -52.09 -3.79
CA GLY A 381 1.67 -51.39 -2.50
C GLY A 381 0.93 -50.05 -2.56
N GLY A 382 -0.35 -50.03 -2.16
CA GLY A 382 -1.07 -48.77 -1.95
C GLY A 382 -2.57 -48.93 -1.71
N ARG A 383 -2.93 -49.41 -0.50
CA ARG A 383 -4.32 -49.46 0.00
C ARG A 383 -4.76 -48.12 0.61
N ARG A 384 -6.08 -47.86 0.51
CA ARG A 384 -6.97 -46.95 1.30
C ARG A 384 -6.78 -45.45 1.01
N PHE A 385 -7.85 -44.67 0.78
CA PHE A 385 -9.08 -44.55 1.58
C PHE A 385 -10.36 -44.54 0.72
N GLY A 386 -11.38 -45.25 1.19
CA GLY A 386 -12.73 -45.22 0.66
C GLY A 386 -13.55 -44.08 1.25
N ASN A 387 -14.41 -43.50 0.43
CA ASN A 387 -15.47 -42.58 0.83
C ASN A 387 -16.51 -43.31 1.70
N PRO A 388 -17.04 -42.68 2.76
CA PRO A 388 -18.23 -43.18 3.43
C PRO A 388 -19.49 -42.92 2.57
N PRO A 389 -20.55 -43.74 2.73
CA PRO A 389 -21.83 -43.55 2.08
C PRO A 389 -22.59 -42.33 2.64
N ARG A 390 -23.34 -41.67 1.77
CA ARG A 390 -24.33 -40.65 2.13
C ARG A 390 -25.60 -41.37 2.60
N ASP A 391 -26.00 -41.11 3.84
CA ASP A 391 -27.33 -41.43 4.33
C ASP A 391 -28.31 -40.35 3.84
N ASP A 392 -29.25 -40.74 2.98
CA ASP A 392 -30.36 -39.93 2.52
C ASP A 392 -31.40 -39.80 3.65
N ALA A 393 -31.32 -38.71 4.41
CA ALA A 393 -32.32 -38.33 5.39
C ALA A 393 -33.59 -37.79 4.68
N ALA A 394 -34.74 -38.33 5.06
CA ALA A 394 -36.06 -37.93 4.61
C ALA A 394 -36.39 -36.45 4.96
N PRO A 395 -37.25 -35.78 4.17
CA PRO A 395 -37.60 -34.38 4.40
C PRO A 395 -38.49 -34.20 5.65
N PRO A 396 -38.37 -33.07 6.36
CA PRO A 396 -39.22 -32.77 7.51
C PRO A 396 -40.68 -32.52 7.09
N THR A 397 -41.59 -33.25 7.73
CA THR A 397 -43.03 -32.98 7.73
C THR A 397 -43.31 -31.62 8.37
N GLY A 398 -44.09 -30.80 7.67
CA GLY A 398 -44.54 -29.49 8.14
C GLY A 398 -45.46 -29.54 9.36
N PRO A 399 -45.72 -28.37 9.99
CA PRO A 399 -46.43 -28.29 11.26
C PRO A 399 -47.92 -28.64 11.12
N SER A 400 -48.36 -29.48 12.05
CA SER A 400 -49.75 -29.85 12.30
C SER A 400 -50.54 -28.64 12.80
N ASP A 401 -51.63 -28.32 12.10
CA ASP A 401 -52.74 -27.54 12.63
C ASP A 401 -53.30 -28.24 13.88
N ALA A 402 -53.44 -27.50 14.97
CA ALA A 402 -54.26 -27.87 16.11
C ALA A 402 -55.40 -26.84 16.23
N PRO A 403 -56.65 -27.29 16.44
CA PRO A 403 -57.81 -26.43 16.39
C PRO A 403 -57.98 -25.62 17.68
N LEU A 404 -58.49 -24.40 17.49
CA LEU A 404 -59.13 -23.60 18.52
C LEU A 404 -60.45 -24.27 18.90
N GLU A 405 -60.67 -24.43 20.20
CA GLU A 405 -61.95 -24.77 20.79
C GLU A 405 -62.17 -23.93 22.08
N PRO A 406 -63.44 -23.78 22.51
CA PRO A 406 -64.19 -22.52 22.45
C PRO A 406 -64.09 -21.56 23.65
#